data_AF-A0A370I001-F1
#
_entry.id   AF-A0A370I001-F1
#
_cell.length_a   1.000
_cell.length_b   1.000
_cell.length_c   1.000
_cell.angle_alpha   90.00
_cell.angle_beta   90.00
_cell.angle_gamma   90.00
#
_symmetry.space_group_name_H-M   'P 1'
#
loop_
_entity.id
_entity.type
_entity.pdbx_description
1 polymer ?
#
loop_
_entity_poly.entity_id
_entity_poly.type
_entity_poly.pdbx_seq_one_letter_code
_entity_poly.pdbx_strand_id
1 'polypeptide(L)'
;MLNARLRTVWLANVATATAAVAVGAGPLRSQAAHRVEHAGMQRDSVIAADLEVVTVTDRSVILTWTTRTRDRAGRLRPTPADTEVRIAPAEGIGPARTVLHDTEPTAYHYAQIDGLEPGRSYRFEAYSNGRRAVSSRTLVTRRAGSPETTGVVTTLIPPPGRLLRTLALANDLHVGEQTSGLLMAGLPTGLRHEDAEHPELMLEALLADLRLPDRGADQLIVAGDLTDCGTLEQSLAVRGLLDAWGELGRDYFVCRGNHDAPQPDDHWGAVFHPRQRLTENEVGGLRLIGLDTTRLRGSGGTIVGPQLAHLRDRLAADPDRPTLVFGHHPVTSSAAVSNPGGPGFVLDRATAARVHAAYRNAPGVFLHHCGHTHRNRLGRPDSDIDVEFLEVAAAKEYPGGYMLLRVYEGGYMVNFYKTRTEAARRWSTRTRRQYFGLHPDHALGACADRNHVVLRDFSGLAPA
;
A
#
# COMPACT_ATOMS: atom_id res chain seq x y z
N MET A 1 1.64 3.67 22.65
CA MET A 1 0.57 4.69 22.77
C MET A 1 0.67 5.81 21.71
N LEU A 2 1.08 5.53 20.47
CA LEU A 2 1.24 6.54 19.39
C LEU A 2 0.05 6.66 18.42
N ASN A 3 -0.90 5.72 18.41
CA ASN A 3 -1.92 5.61 17.35
C ASN A 3 -3.10 6.59 17.45
N ALA A 4 -3.62 6.87 18.65
CA ALA A 4 -4.79 7.76 18.80
C ALA A 4 -4.43 9.23 18.51
N ARG A 5 -3.22 9.67 18.87
CA ARG A 5 -2.73 11.03 18.57
C ARG A 5 -2.63 11.28 17.06
N LEU A 6 -2.21 10.29 16.27
CA LEU A 6 -2.13 10.40 14.81
C LEU A 6 -3.51 10.61 14.18
N ARG A 7 -4.53 9.86 14.64
CA ARG A 7 -5.92 10.06 14.21
C ARG A 7 -6.43 11.48 14.55
N THR A 8 -6.21 11.94 15.78
CA THR A 8 -6.65 13.29 16.20
C THR A 8 -5.94 14.39 15.41
N VAL A 9 -4.63 14.26 15.18
CA VAL A 9 -3.85 15.24 14.41
C VAL A 9 -4.26 15.23 12.95
N TRP A 10 -4.46 14.06 12.34
CA TRP A 10 -4.89 13.96 10.94
C TRP A 10 -6.29 14.55 10.74
N LEU A 11 -7.27 14.18 11.58
CA LEU A 11 -8.62 14.74 11.52
C LEU A 11 -8.63 16.26 11.76
N ALA A 12 -7.85 16.74 12.73
CA ALA A 12 -7.72 18.18 12.99
C ALA A 12 -7.09 18.92 11.80
N ASN A 13 -6.06 18.35 11.17
CA ASN A 13 -5.40 18.96 10.02
C ASN A 13 -6.32 18.98 8.79
N VAL A 14 -7.06 17.89 8.52
CA VAL A 14 -8.05 17.84 7.43
C VAL A 14 -9.20 18.83 7.69
N ALA A 15 -9.75 18.86 8.90
CA ALA A 15 -10.81 19.81 9.26
C ALA A 15 -10.35 21.28 9.17
N THR A 16 -9.13 21.58 9.61
CA THR A 16 -8.53 22.92 9.50
C THR A 16 -8.31 23.31 8.04
N ALA A 17 -7.84 22.38 7.20
CA ALA A 17 -7.65 22.62 5.78
C ALA A 17 -9.00 22.84 5.05
N THR A 18 -10.03 22.07 5.38
CA THR A 18 -11.40 22.28 4.87
C THR A 18 -11.95 23.65 5.30
N ALA A 19 -11.74 24.05 6.55
CA ALA A 19 -12.16 25.37 7.05
C ALA A 19 -11.42 26.52 6.35
N ALA A 20 -10.10 26.39 6.13
CA ALA A 20 -9.32 27.41 5.43
C ALA A 20 -9.81 27.64 3.99
N VAL A 21 -10.21 26.57 3.29
CA VAL A 21 -10.80 26.63 1.95
C VAL A 21 -12.21 27.24 1.98
N ALA A 22 -13.04 26.86 2.95
CA ALA A 22 -14.41 27.37 3.10
C ALA A 22 -14.47 28.86 3.46
N VAL A 23 -13.49 29.37 4.22
CA VAL A 23 -13.45 30.77 4.68
C VAL A 23 -12.77 31.69 3.65
N GLY A 24 -12.29 31.17 2.51
CA GLY A 24 -11.60 31.97 1.49
C GLY A 24 -10.35 32.67 2.04
N ALA A 25 -9.75 32.14 3.11
CA ALA A 25 -8.59 32.74 3.75
C ALA A 25 -7.38 32.57 2.82
N GLY A 26 -7.05 33.64 2.08
CA GLY A 26 -5.78 33.77 1.39
C GLY A 26 -4.60 33.54 2.34
N PRO A 27 -3.41 33.17 1.83
CA PRO A 27 -2.31 32.73 2.66
C PRO A 27 -1.93 33.79 3.69
N LEU A 28 -1.92 33.41 4.97
CA LEU A 28 -1.36 34.21 6.07
C LEU A 28 0.08 34.59 5.71
N ARG A 29 0.29 35.86 5.38
CA ARG A 29 1.60 36.47 5.15
C ARG A 29 2.38 36.44 6.46
N SER A 30 3.38 35.57 6.57
CA SER A 30 4.42 35.72 7.58
C SER A 30 5.32 36.91 7.20
N GLN A 31 5.14 38.05 7.85
CA GLN A 31 6.11 39.14 7.80
C GLN A 31 7.28 38.81 8.73
N ALA A 32 8.43 38.50 8.13
CA ALA A 32 9.75 38.78 8.71
C ALA A 32 10.74 38.81 7.54
N ALA A 33 10.89 39.99 6.94
CA ALA A 33 11.85 40.26 5.89
C ALA A 33 13.20 40.59 6.54
N HIS A 34 14.16 39.67 6.47
CA HIS A 34 15.56 40.06 6.36
C HIS A 34 15.95 39.96 4.88
N ARG A 35 16.21 41.12 4.27
CA ARG A 35 16.80 41.24 2.93
C ARG A 35 18.14 40.50 2.90
N VAL A 36 18.22 39.51 2.02
CA VAL A 36 19.47 39.19 1.32
C VAL A 36 19.13 39.20 -0.16
N GLU A 37 19.74 40.12 -0.88
CA GLU A 37 19.60 40.27 -2.32
C GLU A 37 20.26 39.09 -3.03
N HIS A 38 19.45 38.23 -3.66
CA HIS A 38 19.87 37.43 -4.82
C HIS A 38 18.71 37.38 -5.82
N ALA A 39 18.47 38.51 -6.48
CA ALA A 39 17.58 38.60 -7.62
C ALA A 39 18.29 38.03 -8.86
N GLY A 40 17.75 36.97 -9.46
CA GLY A 40 18.10 36.58 -10.84
C GLY A 40 17.99 35.10 -11.22
N MET A 41 18.27 34.14 -10.32
CA MET A 41 18.56 32.74 -10.73
C MET A 41 17.61 31.64 -10.22
N GLN A 42 16.54 31.96 -9.49
CA GLN A 42 15.76 30.94 -8.75
C GLN A 42 14.42 30.50 -9.40
N ARG A 43 14.03 31.07 -10.54
CA ARG A 43 12.71 30.76 -11.15
C ARG A 43 12.71 29.47 -11.99
N ASP A 44 13.86 29.11 -12.55
CA ASP A 44 14.00 27.95 -13.45
C ASP A 44 14.71 26.76 -12.78
N SER A 45 15.05 26.85 -11.49
CA SER A 45 15.73 25.74 -10.83
C SER A 45 14.77 24.63 -10.45
N VAL A 46 15.05 23.42 -10.93
CA VAL A 46 14.33 22.18 -10.54
C VAL A 46 14.35 22.03 -9.02
N ILE A 47 13.18 21.69 -8.46
CA ILE A 47 12.98 21.30 -7.07
C ILE A 47 12.75 19.79 -7.07
N ALA A 48 13.70 19.02 -6.56
CA ALA A 48 13.56 17.60 -6.29
C ALA A 48 13.03 17.40 -4.85
N ALA A 49 11.84 16.86 -4.71
CA ALA A 49 11.15 16.75 -3.43
C ALA A 49 10.32 15.46 -3.35
N ASP A 50 9.71 15.23 -2.19
CA ASP A 50 8.89 14.05 -1.93
C ASP A 50 9.67 12.74 -2.02
N LEU A 51 10.94 12.75 -1.58
CA LEU A 51 11.77 11.55 -1.46
C LEU A 51 11.18 10.56 -0.45
N GLU A 52 10.97 9.33 -0.91
CA GLU A 52 10.41 8.21 -0.16
C GLU A 52 11.27 6.96 -0.37
N VAL A 53 11.64 6.26 0.70
CA VAL A 53 12.21 4.91 0.63
C VAL A 53 11.04 3.93 0.66
N VAL A 54 10.69 3.42 -0.53
CA VAL A 54 9.46 2.65 -0.72
C VAL A 54 9.68 1.21 -0.31
N THR A 55 10.71 0.59 -0.90
CA THR A 55 11.01 -0.82 -0.79
C THR A 55 12.44 -1.01 -0.27
N VAL A 56 12.62 -1.99 0.62
CA VAL A 56 13.92 -2.43 1.12
C VAL A 56 13.88 -3.96 1.18
N THR A 57 14.51 -4.63 0.22
CA THR A 57 14.66 -6.09 0.22
C THR A 57 16.00 -6.46 0.85
N ASP A 58 16.38 -7.73 0.76
CA ASP A 58 17.73 -8.18 1.10
C ASP A 58 18.81 -7.71 0.10
N ARG A 59 18.44 -7.44 -1.15
CA ARG A 59 19.42 -7.11 -2.22
C ARG A 59 19.13 -5.84 -2.97
N SER A 60 18.05 -5.15 -2.66
CA SER A 60 17.63 -3.96 -3.38
C SER A 60 16.89 -2.95 -2.53
N VAL A 61 16.97 -1.69 -2.97
CA VAL A 61 16.22 -0.56 -2.40
C VAL A 61 15.54 0.20 -3.53
N ILE A 62 14.32 0.65 -3.30
CA ILE A 62 13.56 1.47 -4.25
C ILE A 62 13.27 2.83 -3.65
N LEU A 63 13.73 3.86 -4.35
CA LEU A 63 13.52 5.27 -4.02
C LEU A 63 12.54 5.88 -5.02
N THR A 64 11.61 6.72 -4.53
CA THR A 64 10.77 7.55 -5.41
C THR A 64 10.82 9.01 -4.97
N TRP A 65 10.75 9.93 -5.91
CA TRP A 65 10.63 11.37 -5.66
C TRP A 65 10.02 12.06 -6.89
N THR A 66 9.74 13.36 -6.78
CA THR A 66 9.18 14.15 -7.88
C THR A 66 9.98 15.42 -8.11
N THR A 67 10.04 15.86 -9.36
CA THR A 67 10.69 17.10 -9.76
C THR A 67 9.69 18.13 -10.27
N ARG A 68 9.87 19.38 -9.82
CA ARG A 68 8.95 20.48 -10.11
C ARG A 68 9.68 21.79 -10.33
N THR A 69 9.08 22.68 -11.11
CA THR A 69 9.50 24.09 -11.21
C THR A 69 8.33 25.00 -10.86
N ARG A 70 8.63 26.27 -10.53
CA ARG A 70 7.58 27.27 -10.29
C ARG A 70 7.27 27.98 -11.60
N ASP A 71 6.02 27.92 -12.03
CA ASP A 71 5.56 28.71 -13.17
C ASP A 71 5.56 30.22 -12.84
N ARG A 72 5.28 31.07 -13.83
CA ARG A 72 5.22 32.54 -13.66
C ARG A 72 4.20 32.98 -12.61
N ALA A 73 3.19 32.16 -12.34
CA ALA A 73 2.18 32.40 -11.30
C ALA A 73 2.58 31.80 -9.93
N GLY A 74 3.80 31.27 -9.80
CA GLY A 74 4.34 30.68 -8.58
C GLY A 74 3.87 29.25 -8.29
N ARG A 75 3.07 28.65 -9.16
CA ARG A 75 2.51 27.30 -8.95
C ARG A 75 3.54 26.24 -9.32
N LEU A 76 3.59 25.17 -8.54
CA LEU A 76 4.50 24.06 -8.81
C LEU A 76 3.95 23.17 -9.93
N ARG A 77 4.71 23.03 -11.01
CA ARG A 77 4.42 22.14 -12.14
C ARG A 77 5.42 21.01 -12.19
N PRO A 78 5.01 19.76 -12.47
CA PRO A 78 5.94 18.68 -12.78
C PRO A 78 6.93 19.14 -13.87
N THR A 79 8.21 18.80 -13.72
CA THR A 79 9.23 19.18 -14.70
C THR A 79 10.18 18.02 -14.90
N PRO A 80 10.31 17.48 -16.12
CA PRO A 80 11.21 16.37 -16.39
C PRO A 80 12.67 16.68 -16.04
N ALA A 81 13.36 15.71 -15.46
CA ALA A 81 14.78 15.75 -15.14
C ALA A 81 15.36 14.33 -15.17
N ASP A 82 16.69 14.21 -15.14
CA ASP A 82 17.35 12.92 -14.99
C ASP A 82 17.12 12.31 -13.59
N THR A 83 17.40 11.01 -13.48
CA THR A 83 17.30 10.24 -12.24
C THR A 83 18.68 9.75 -11.86
N GLU A 84 19.24 10.27 -10.77
CA GLU A 84 20.54 9.82 -10.27
C GLU A 84 20.42 9.36 -8.81
N VAL A 85 21.01 8.20 -8.49
CA VAL A 85 21.15 7.71 -7.11
C VAL A 85 22.60 7.36 -6.84
N ARG A 86 23.08 7.83 -5.67
CA ARG A 86 24.41 7.56 -5.15
C ARG A 86 24.32 6.78 -3.86
N ILE A 87 25.18 5.77 -3.70
CA ILE A 87 25.24 4.93 -2.51
C ILE A 87 26.69 4.77 -2.01
N ALA A 88 26.86 4.67 -0.68
CA ALA A 88 28.08 4.22 -0.03
C ALA A 88 27.75 3.35 1.20
N PRO A 89 28.64 2.45 1.65
CA PRO A 89 28.51 1.78 2.94
C PRO A 89 28.37 2.79 4.08
N ALA A 90 27.47 2.54 5.02
CA ALA A 90 27.17 3.50 6.09
C ALA A 90 28.36 3.77 7.03
N GLU A 91 29.23 2.79 7.23
CA GLU A 91 30.43 2.88 8.06
C GLU A 91 31.62 3.53 7.32
N GLY A 92 31.60 3.58 5.99
CA GLY A 92 32.72 4.10 5.21
C GLY A 92 32.81 5.62 5.28
N ILE A 93 34.01 6.20 5.22
CA ILE A 93 34.20 7.66 5.17
C ILE A 93 34.22 8.23 3.74
N GLY A 94 34.23 7.37 2.72
CA GLY A 94 34.28 7.77 1.31
C GLY A 94 32.96 8.37 0.80
N PRO A 95 33.03 9.15 -0.32
CA PRO A 95 31.84 9.72 -0.94
C PRO A 95 30.92 8.63 -1.50
N ALA A 96 29.62 8.92 -1.54
CA ALA A 96 28.64 8.08 -2.23
C ALA A 96 28.96 8.05 -3.73
N ARG A 97 28.93 6.85 -4.33
CA ARG A 97 29.18 6.65 -5.76
C ARG A 97 27.87 6.51 -6.49
N THR A 98 27.80 7.03 -7.70
CA THR A 98 26.64 6.84 -8.58
C THR A 98 26.48 5.36 -8.91
N VAL A 99 25.32 4.80 -8.53
CA VAL A 99 24.94 3.40 -8.77
C VAL A 99 23.79 3.29 -9.77
N LEU A 100 23.05 4.38 -9.98
CA LEU A 100 22.03 4.52 -11.01
C LEU A 100 22.12 5.94 -11.56
N HIS A 101 22.18 6.05 -12.89
CA HIS A 101 22.00 7.32 -13.61
C HIS A 101 21.21 7.04 -14.88
N ASP A 102 19.95 7.44 -14.86
CA ASP A 102 19.04 7.34 -16.00
C ASP A 102 18.80 8.75 -16.56
N THR A 103 19.19 8.92 -17.82
CA THR A 103 19.07 10.19 -18.55
C THR A 103 17.69 10.38 -19.18
N GLU A 104 16.82 9.38 -19.15
CA GLU A 104 15.44 9.52 -19.63
C GLU A 104 14.69 10.54 -18.75
N PRO A 105 14.25 11.67 -19.32
CA PRO A 105 13.72 12.77 -18.53
C PRO A 105 12.32 12.43 -18.01
N THR A 106 12.14 12.44 -16.69
CA THR A 106 10.83 12.25 -16.06
C THR A 106 10.62 13.20 -14.89
N ALA A 107 9.36 13.53 -14.60
CA ALA A 107 9.00 14.27 -13.40
C ALA A 107 8.68 13.37 -12.19
N TYR A 108 8.58 12.04 -12.43
CA TYR A 108 8.05 11.05 -11.50
C TYR A 108 9.07 9.91 -11.35
N HIS A 109 10.06 10.13 -10.49
CA HIS A 109 11.24 9.26 -10.41
C HIS A 109 10.92 7.95 -9.67
N TYR A 110 11.43 6.86 -10.23
CA TYR A 110 11.44 5.53 -9.64
C TYR A 110 12.82 4.94 -9.88
N ALA A 111 13.61 4.80 -8.81
CA ALA A 111 14.96 4.28 -8.87
C ALA A 111 15.05 3.01 -8.06
N GLN A 112 15.22 1.87 -8.75
CA GLN A 112 15.51 0.58 -8.13
C GLN A 112 17.01 0.34 -8.20
N ILE A 113 17.62 0.08 -7.04
CA ILE A 113 19.04 -0.19 -6.91
C ILE A 113 19.19 -1.62 -6.43
N ASP A 114 19.74 -2.48 -7.27
CA ASP A 114 19.96 -3.90 -7.00
C ASP A 114 21.42 -4.20 -6.62
N GLY A 115 21.72 -5.46 -6.31
CA GLY A 115 23.08 -5.93 -6.03
C GLY A 115 23.64 -5.53 -4.66
N LEU A 116 22.77 -5.10 -3.74
CA LEU A 116 23.15 -4.82 -2.36
C LEU A 116 23.37 -6.12 -1.57
N GLU A 117 24.17 -6.02 -0.51
CA GLU A 117 24.44 -7.14 0.40
C GLU A 117 23.35 -7.21 1.46
N PRO A 118 22.82 -8.40 1.80
CA PRO A 118 21.85 -8.58 2.88
C PRO A 118 22.37 -8.11 4.24
N GLY A 119 21.50 -7.50 5.05
CA GLY A 119 21.81 -7.05 6.40
C GLY A 119 22.79 -5.87 6.51
N ARG A 120 23.13 -5.22 5.39
CA ARG A 120 24.13 -4.15 5.35
C ARG A 120 23.49 -2.77 5.31
N SER A 121 24.05 -1.85 6.09
CA SER A 121 23.64 -0.44 6.08
C SER A 121 24.36 0.37 5.01
N TYR A 122 23.58 1.17 4.28
CA TYR A 122 24.03 2.02 3.18
C TYR A 122 23.53 3.46 3.38
N ARG A 123 24.42 4.43 3.16
CA ARG A 123 24.03 5.82 2.92
C ARG A 123 23.56 5.96 1.48
N PHE A 124 22.49 6.72 1.26
CA PHE A 124 21.98 7.01 -0.07
C PHE A 124 21.70 8.49 -0.26
N GLU A 125 21.82 8.93 -1.50
CA GLU A 125 21.47 10.28 -1.94
C GLU A 125 20.83 10.19 -3.33
N ALA A 126 19.72 10.90 -3.54
CA ALA A 126 19.03 10.98 -4.82
C ALA A 126 19.13 12.39 -5.39
N TYR A 127 19.29 12.50 -6.71
CA TYR A 127 19.46 13.76 -7.42
C TYR A 127 18.68 13.79 -8.73
N SER A 128 18.34 15.00 -9.15
CA SER A 128 17.81 15.31 -10.49
C SER A 128 18.35 16.66 -10.96
N ASN A 129 18.99 16.69 -12.12
CA ASN A 129 19.73 17.81 -12.69
C ASN A 129 20.68 18.45 -11.65
N GLY A 130 21.41 17.62 -10.91
CA GLY A 130 22.32 18.03 -9.84
C GLY A 130 21.65 18.56 -8.57
N ARG A 131 20.30 18.54 -8.48
CA ARG A 131 19.56 18.97 -7.28
C ARG A 131 19.18 17.76 -6.43
N ARG A 132 19.64 17.76 -5.17
CA ARG A 132 19.37 16.70 -4.21
C ARG A 132 17.88 16.63 -3.89
N ALA A 133 17.30 15.44 -4.01
CA ALA A 133 15.94 15.17 -3.58
C ALA A 133 15.86 15.19 -2.04
N VAL A 134 14.78 15.77 -1.53
CA VAL A 134 14.51 15.85 -0.08
C VAL A 134 13.15 15.29 0.27
N SER A 135 13.01 14.76 1.48
CA SER A 135 11.75 14.25 1.99
C SER A 135 10.70 15.35 2.09
N SER A 136 9.42 14.98 1.98
CA SER A 136 8.31 15.93 2.20
C SER A 136 8.25 16.41 3.66
N ARG A 137 7.39 17.41 3.91
CA ARG A 137 6.99 17.83 5.26
C ARG A 137 5.83 16.98 5.80
N THR A 138 5.89 15.67 5.64
CA THR A 138 4.86 14.72 6.11
C THR A 138 5.35 14.07 7.40
N LEU A 139 4.45 13.76 8.34
CA LEU A 139 4.76 13.03 9.58
C LEU A 139 5.43 11.67 9.28
N VAL A 140 4.99 10.99 8.22
CA VAL A 140 5.49 9.65 7.88
C VAL A 140 6.95 9.66 7.41
N THR A 141 7.34 10.63 6.58
CA THR A 141 8.72 10.74 6.06
C THR A 141 9.64 11.56 6.96
N ARG A 142 9.11 12.29 7.94
CA ARG A 142 9.89 13.04 8.96
C ARG A 142 9.99 12.35 10.31
N ARG A 143 9.51 11.12 10.43
CA ARG A 143 9.64 10.35 11.66
C ARG A 143 11.12 10.20 12.00
N ALA A 144 11.52 10.58 13.21
CA ALA A 144 12.89 10.43 13.66
C ALA A 144 13.35 8.96 13.49
N GLY A 145 14.52 8.78 12.86
CA GLY A 145 15.08 7.46 12.55
C GLY A 145 14.53 6.82 11.26
N SER A 146 13.68 7.50 10.50
CA SER A 146 13.29 7.01 9.17
C SER A 146 14.46 7.07 8.19
N PRO A 147 14.50 6.19 7.18
CA PRO A 147 15.52 6.28 6.12
C PRO A 147 15.56 7.63 5.42
N GLU A 148 14.41 8.26 5.21
CA GLU A 148 14.29 9.56 4.55
C GLU A 148 14.92 10.70 5.37
N THR A 149 14.93 10.61 6.70
CA THR A 149 15.54 11.62 7.59
C THR A 149 17.02 11.37 7.83
N THR A 150 17.41 10.11 7.93
CA THR A 150 18.79 9.71 8.23
C THR A 150 19.67 9.65 6.98
N GLY A 151 19.08 9.46 5.79
CA GLY A 151 19.81 9.15 4.57
C GLY A 151 20.47 7.77 4.61
N VAL A 152 20.02 6.88 5.50
CA VAL A 152 20.57 5.54 5.71
C VAL A 152 19.46 4.50 5.60
N VAL A 153 19.75 3.40 4.90
CA VAL A 153 18.88 2.23 4.80
C VAL A 153 19.69 0.99 5.14
N THR A 154 19.07 0.01 5.79
CA THR A 154 19.67 -1.31 6.04
C THR A 154 18.86 -2.33 5.28
N THR A 155 19.51 -3.06 4.37
CA THR A 155 18.88 -4.16 3.64
C THR A 155 18.43 -5.25 4.61
N LEU A 156 17.37 -5.96 4.24
CA LEU A 156 16.84 -7.05 5.06
C LEU A 156 17.79 -8.26 5.04
N ILE A 157 17.62 -9.16 6.01
CA ILE A 157 18.24 -10.48 6.00
C ILE A 157 17.12 -11.46 5.63
N PRO A 158 17.22 -12.20 4.52
CA PRO A 158 16.16 -13.13 4.14
C PRO A 158 16.06 -14.25 5.19
N PRO A 159 14.85 -14.83 5.40
CA PRO A 159 14.74 -16.04 6.21
C PRO A 159 15.63 -17.15 5.65
N PRO A 160 16.09 -18.09 6.50
CA PRO A 160 16.93 -19.19 6.04
C PRO A 160 16.16 -20.15 5.14
N GLY A 161 16.90 -20.90 4.33
CA GLY A 161 16.35 -21.91 3.43
C GLY A 161 15.96 -21.37 2.05
N ARG A 162 15.37 -22.25 1.23
CA ARG A 162 15.01 -21.95 -0.16
C ARG A 162 13.77 -21.05 -0.21
N LEU A 163 13.72 -20.17 -1.21
CA LEU A 163 12.47 -19.51 -1.60
C LEU A 163 11.50 -20.58 -2.12
N LEU A 164 10.31 -20.64 -1.53
CA LEU A 164 9.27 -21.58 -1.91
C LEU A 164 8.26 -20.94 -2.86
N ARG A 165 7.86 -19.70 -2.60
CA ARG A 165 6.79 -19.02 -3.34
C ARG A 165 6.80 -17.51 -3.11
N THR A 166 6.33 -16.73 -4.08
CA THR A 166 6.06 -15.30 -3.96
C THR A 166 4.59 -15.02 -4.17
N LEU A 167 3.92 -14.53 -3.12
CA LEU A 167 2.52 -14.13 -3.17
C LEU A 167 2.41 -12.61 -3.29
N ALA A 168 1.67 -12.11 -4.28
CA ALA A 168 1.30 -10.72 -4.39
C ALA A 168 0.02 -10.42 -3.61
N LEU A 169 0.03 -9.38 -2.79
CA LEU A 169 -1.08 -8.93 -1.98
C LEU A 169 -1.55 -7.56 -2.51
N ALA A 170 -2.79 -7.49 -2.96
CA ALA A 170 -3.45 -6.29 -3.48
C ALA A 170 -4.86 -6.16 -2.91
N ASN A 171 -5.49 -5.01 -3.14
CA ASN A 171 -6.86 -4.66 -2.73
C ASN A 171 -7.21 -3.27 -3.30
N ASP A 172 -8.47 -2.84 -3.09
CA ASP A 172 -8.96 -1.50 -3.41
C ASP A 172 -8.61 -1.13 -4.86
N LEU A 173 -9.05 -2.00 -5.79
CA LEU A 173 -8.89 -1.81 -7.23
C LEU A 173 -9.85 -0.74 -7.75
N HIS A 174 -11.12 -0.77 -7.30
CA HIS A 174 -12.20 0.16 -7.66
C HIS A 174 -12.43 0.36 -9.17
N VAL A 175 -12.38 -0.71 -9.97
CA VAL A 175 -12.70 -0.64 -11.41
C VAL A 175 -14.05 0.04 -11.63
N GLY A 176 -14.06 1.03 -12.54
CA GLY A 176 -15.18 1.93 -12.81
C GLY A 176 -15.22 3.24 -12.01
N GLU A 177 -14.37 3.44 -10.99
CA GLU A 177 -14.34 4.71 -10.24
C GLU A 177 -13.80 5.85 -11.12
N GLN A 178 -14.54 6.96 -11.17
CA GLN A 178 -14.19 8.12 -12.01
C GLN A 178 -13.46 9.23 -11.24
N THR A 179 -13.55 9.23 -9.92
CA THR A 179 -13.02 10.29 -9.05
C THR A 179 -12.48 9.69 -7.77
N SER A 180 -11.20 9.91 -7.50
CA SER A 180 -10.50 9.35 -6.35
C SER A 180 -10.42 10.38 -5.20
N GLY A 181 -10.59 9.93 -3.96
CA GLY A 181 -10.45 10.76 -2.76
C GLY A 181 -11.69 11.57 -2.35
N LEU A 182 -12.88 11.09 -2.71
CA LEU A 182 -14.13 11.65 -2.22
C LEU A 182 -14.32 11.33 -0.72
N LEU A 183 -14.69 12.33 0.07
CA LEU A 183 -15.21 12.16 1.44
C LEU A 183 -16.72 12.45 1.47
N MET A 184 -17.38 12.10 2.57
CA MET A 184 -18.77 12.49 2.81
C MET A 184 -18.96 14.00 2.66
N ALA A 185 -20.04 14.38 1.97
CA ALA A 185 -20.40 15.74 1.54
C ALA A 185 -19.67 16.32 0.30
N GLY A 186 -18.93 15.51 -0.47
CA GLY A 186 -18.38 15.93 -1.77
C GLY A 186 -17.24 16.94 -1.68
N LEU A 187 -16.66 17.12 -0.49
CA LEU A 187 -15.48 17.94 -0.23
C LEU A 187 -14.38 17.10 0.44
N PRO A 188 -13.12 17.18 -0.04
CA PRO A 188 -12.66 17.99 -1.18
C PRO A 188 -13.23 17.48 -2.52
N THR A 189 -13.22 18.34 -3.54
CA THR A 189 -13.51 17.94 -4.93
C THR A 189 -12.46 16.89 -5.30
N GLY A 190 -12.83 15.62 -5.32
CA GLY A 190 -11.90 14.51 -5.53
C GLY A 190 -11.09 14.69 -6.82
N LEU A 191 -10.02 13.92 -6.95
CA LEU A 191 -9.11 14.03 -8.09
C LEU A 191 -9.59 13.13 -9.22
N ARG A 192 -9.68 13.72 -10.41
CA ARG A 192 -10.02 13.01 -11.66
C ARG A 192 -8.77 12.85 -12.50
N HIS A 193 -8.66 11.74 -13.23
CA HIS A 193 -7.64 11.58 -14.25
C HIS A 193 -8.01 12.45 -15.48
N GLU A 194 -7.00 12.94 -16.20
CA GLU A 194 -7.24 13.86 -17.33
C GLU A 194 -7.73 13.12 -18.59
N ASP A 195 -7.32 11.85 -18.76
CA ASP A 195 -7.45 11.14 -20.04
C ASP A 195 -7.90 9.64 -19.96
N ALA A 196 -8.27 9.07 -18.79
CA ALA A 196 -8.57 7.62 -18.68
C ALA A 196 -9.27 7.19 -17.38
N GLU A 197 -9.82 5.97 -17.38
CA GLU A 197 -10.26 5.21 -16.21
C GLU A 197 -9.03 4.78 -15.40
N HIS A 198 -8.71 5.55 -14.36
CA HIS A 198 -7.50 5.38 -13.57
C HIS A 198 -7.40 4.05 -12.80
N PRO A 199 -8.50 3.43 -12.32
CA PRO A 199 -8.43 2.12 -11.66
C PRO A 199 -7.84 1.03 -12.55
N GLU A 200 -8.29 0.95 -13.80
CA GLU A 200 -7.91 -0.03 -14.81
C GLU A 200 -6.45 0.17 -15.19
N LEU A 201 -6.04 1.42 -15.41
CA LEU A 201 -4.64 1.77 -15.66
C LEU A 201 -3.71 1.32 -14.52
N MET A 202 -4.12 1.51 -13.28
CA MET A 202 -3.33 1.09 -12.11
C MET A 202 -3.30 -0.43 -11.96
N LEU A 203 -4.43 -1.11 -12.22
CA LEU A 203 -4.52 -2.56 -12.21
C LEU A 203 -3.65 -3.18 -13.30
N GLU A 204 -3.69 -2.67 -14.53
CA GLU A 204 -2.83 -3.11 -15.63
C GLU A 204 -1.34 -2.93 -15.28
N ALA A 205 -0.98 -1.77 -14.71
CA ALA A 205 0.40 -1.52 -14.28
C ALA A 205 0.85 -2.50 -13.18
N LEU A 206 -0.03 -2.82 -12.24
CA LEU A 206 0.21 -3.83 -11.20
C LEU A 206 0.42 -5.20 -11.83
N LEU A 207 -0.51 -5.67 -12.66
CA LEU A 207 -0.47 -7.02 -13.26
C LEU A 207 0.74 -7.20 -14.18
N ALA A 208 1.10 -6.15 -14.94
CA ALA A 208 2.32 -6.13 -15.75
C ALA A 208 3.58 -6.24 -14.87
N ASP A 209 3.61 -5.55 -13.74
CA ASP A 209 4.74 -5.62 -12.82
C ASP A 209 4.88 -7.02 -12.18
N LEU A 210 3.79 -7.67 -11.80
CA LEU A 210 3.84 -8.99 -11.16
C LEU A 210 4.53 -10.07 -12.00
N ARG A 211 4.49 -9.95 -13.34
CA ARG A 211 5.10 -10.90 -14.27
C ARG A 211 6.62 -10.78 -14.42
N LEU A 212 7.19 -9.68 -13.94
CA LEU A 212 8.60 -9.41 -14.17
C LEU A 212 9.47 -10.34 -13.33
N PRO A 213 10.66 -10.74 -13.81
CA PRO A 213 11.52 -11.66 -13.07
C PRO A 213 11.89 -11.19 -11.66
N ASP A 214 11.99 -9.88 -11.42
CA ASP A 214 12.34 -9.29 -10.12
C ASP A 214 11.13 -9.14 -9.17
N ARG A 215 9.92 -9.39 -9.66
CA ARG A 215 8.70 -9.55 -8.85
C ARG A 215 8.37 -11.03 -8.69
N GLY A 216 8.31 -11.75 -9.81
CA GLY A 216 8.19 -13.20 -9.89
C GLY A 216 7.04 -13.73 -9.07
N ALA A 217 5.87 -13.07 -9.14
CA ALA A 217 4.72 -13.45 -8.34
C ALA A 217 4.12 -14.74 -8.90
N ASP A 218 4.00 -15.75 -8.04
CA ASP A 218 3.38 -17.03 -8.38
C ASP A 218 1.86 -16.94 -8.27
N GLN A 219 1.36 -16.20 -7.27
CA GLN A 219 -0.08 -15.98 -7.08
C GLN A 219 -0.39 -14.53 -6.69
N LEU A 220 -1.62 -14.10 -6.98
CA LEU A 220 -2.19 -12.82 -6.61
C LEU A 220 -3.39 -12.99 -5.68
N ILE A 221 -3.39 -12.28 -4.54
CA ILE A 221 -4.50 -12.23 -3.59
C ILE A 221 -5.06 -10.81 -3.56
N VAL A 222 -6.33 -10.64 -3.93
CA VAL A 222 -7.04 -9.35 -3.96
C VAL A 222 -8.08 -9.30 -2.83
N ALA A 223 -7.78 -8.53 -1.78
CA ALA A 223 -8.60 -8.45 -0.57
C ALA A 223 -9.72 -7.40 -0.65
N GLY A 224 -10.58 -7.51 -1.67
CA GLY A 224 -11.81 -6.70 -1.78
C GLY A 224 -11.66 -5.35 -2.46
N ASP A 225 -12.82 -4.72 -2.64
CA ASP A 225 -13.07 -3.51 -3.42
C ASP A 225 -12.49 -3.63 -4.83
N LEU A 226 -12.90 -4.71 -5.50
CA LEU A 226 -12.53 -4.99 -6.90
C LEU A 226 -13.19 -3.96 -7.82
N THR A 227 -14.46 -3.65 -7.55
CA THR A 227 -15.30 -2.73 -8.31
C THR A 227 -15.59 -1.46 -7.51
N ASP A 228 -16.05 -0.40 -8.18
CA ASP A 228 -16.50 0.82 -7.50
C ASP A 228 -17.91 0.69 -6.90
N CYS A 229 -18.82 -0.06 -7.53
CA CYS A 229 -20.18 -0.24 -7.00
C CYS A 229 -20.85 -1.58 -7.37
N GLY A 230 -20.07 -2.60 -7.73
CA GLY A 230 -20.57 -3.96 -7.90
C GLY A 230 -21.46 -4.19 -9.13
N THR A 231 -21.43 -3.29 -10.12
CA THR A 231 -22.22 -3.47 -11.36
C THR A 231 -21.71 -4.65 -12.17
N LEU A 232 -22.55 -5.19 -13.06
CA LEU A 232 -22.14 -6.29 -13.94
C LEU A 232 -20.97 -5.88 -14.86
N GLU A 233 -21.02 -4.68 -15.43
CA GLU A 233 -19.97 -4.15 -16.29
C GLU A 233 -18.62 -4.08 -15.56
N GLN A 234 -18.59 -3.48 -14.37
CA GLN A 234 -17.37 -3.40 -13.56
C GLN A 234 -16.87 -4.78 -13.15
N SER A 235 -17.78 -5.67 -12.74
CA SER A 235 -17.41 -7.04 -12.33
C SER A 235 -16.78 -7.82 -13.49
N LEU A 236 -17.36 -7.73 -14.69
CA LEU A 236 -16.82 -8.36 -15.90
C LEU A 236 -15.49 -7.72 -16.34
N ALA A 237 -15.34 -6.41 -16.21
CA ALA A 237 -14.10 -5.70 -16.53
C ALA A 237 -12.94 -6.14 -15.62
N VAL A 238 -13.16 -6.19 -14.29
CA VAL A 238 -12.16 -6.73 -13.35
C VAL A 238 -11.83 -8.16 -13.71
N ARG A 239 -12.85 -8.99 -13.93
CA ARG A 239 -12.67 -10.41 -14.26
C ARG A 239 -11.83 -10.59 -15.52
N GLY A 240 -12.08 -9.82 -16.57
CA GLY A 240 -11.31 -9.86 -17.81
C GLY A 240 -9.84 -9.49 -17.61
N LEU A 241 -9.55 -8.45 -16.83
CA LEU A 241 -8.17 -8.04 -16.52
C LEU A 241 -7.41 -9.09 -15.69
N LEU A 242 -8.08 -9.67 -14.68
CA LEU A 242 -7.48 -10.73 -13.86
C LEU A 242 -7.31 -12.05 -14.63
N ASP A 243 -8.29 -12.43 -15.45
CA ASP A 243 -8.21 -13.62 -16.31
C ASP A 243 -7.13 -13.49 -17.39
N ALA A 244 -6.82 -12.26 -17.83
CA ALA A 244 -5.68 -12.00 -18.68
C ALA A 244 -4.33 -12.19 -17.95
N TRP A 245 -4.33 -12.16 -16.61
CA TRP A 245 -3.14 -12.42 -15.79
C TRP A 245 -2.97 -13.89 -15.43
N GLY A 246 -4.04 -14.58 -15.00
CA GLY A 246 -4.05 -15.99 -14.62
C GLY A 246 -5.47 -16.55 -14.39
N GLU A 247 -5.62 -17.70 -13.74
CA GLU A 247 -6.90 -18.38 -13.49
C GLU A 247 -7.41 -18.19 -12.04
N LEU A 248 -8.71 -17.87 -11.88
CA LEU A 248 -9.36 -17.73 -10.56
C LEU A 248 -9.33 -19.06 -9.79
N GLY A 249 -8.84 -19.02 -8.56
CA GLY A 249 -8.74 -20.21 -7.69
C GLY A 249 -7.46 -21.02 -7.90
N ARG A 250 -6.57 -20.58 -8.80
CA ARG A 250 -5.27 -21.20 -9.05
C ARG A 250 -4.14 -20.17 -9.00
N ASP A 251 -4.22 -19.17 -9.86
CA ASP A 251 -3.21 -18.11 -9.97
C ASP A 251 -3.64 -16.89 -9.16
N TYR A 252 -4.93 -16.54 -9.19
CA TYR A 252 -5.43 -15.43 -8.39
C TYR A 252 -6.63 -15.79 -7.52
N PHE A 253 -6.74 -15.10 -6.38
CA PHE A 253 -7.75 -15.31 -5.34
C PHE A 253 -8.35 -13.98 -4.94
N VAL A 254 -9.67 -13.94 -4.78
CA VAL A 254 -10.40 -12.71 -4.49
C VAL A 254 -11.35 -12.90 -3.31
N CYS A 255 -11.63 -11.81 -2.61
CA CYS A 255 -12.78 -11.70 -1.72
C CYS A 255 -13.50 -10.38 -2.01
N ARG A 256 -14.70 -10.20 -1.45
CA ARG A 256 -15.44 -8.95 -1.59
C ARG A 256 -14.95 -7.87 -0.65
N GLY A 257 -15.02 -6.63 -1.11
CA GLY A 257 -15.05 -5.45 -0.25
C GLY A 257 -16.43 -4.79 -0.20
N ASN A 258 -16.57 -3.71 0.56
CA ASN A 258 -17.86 -3.06 0.73
C ASN A 258 -18.40 -2.40 -0.55
N HIS A 259 -17.53 -2.06 -1.52
CA HIS A 259 -17.94 -1.59 -2.84
C HIS A 259 -18.45 -2.72 -3.74
N ASP A 260 -18.10 -3.97 -3.44
CA ASP A 260 -18.58 -5.18 -4.13
C ASP A 260 -19.87 -5.76 -3.51
N ALA A 261 -20.51 -5.01 -2.61
CA ALA A 261 -21.75 -5.42 -1.96
C ALA A 261 -22.90 -5.51 -3.00
N PRO A 262 -23.78 -6.53 -2.92
CA PRO A 262 -24.87 -6.69 -3.89
C PRO A 262 -25.79 -5.46 -3.99
N GLN A 263 -26.19 -5.11 -5.22
CA GLN A 263 -27.04 -3.98 -5.55
C GLN A 263 -28.03 -4.35 -6.67
N PRO A 264 -29.33 -4.11 -6.48
CA PRO A 264 -30.32 -5.12 -6.04
C PRO A 264 -30.05 -6.59 -6.45
N ASP A 265 -29.33 -6.84 -7.55
CA ASP A 265 -28.80 -8.14 -7.96
C ASP A 265 -27.34 -8.33 -7.47
N ASP A 266 -26.91 -9.59 -7.32
CA ASP A 266 -25.54 -9.91 -6.91
C ASP A 266 -24.64 -10.20 -8.14
N HIS A 267 -24.39 -9.17 -8.96
CA HIS A 267 -23.58 -9.32 -10.17
C HIS A 267 -22.14 -9.75 -9.89
N TRP A 268 -21.49 -9.14 -8.90
CA TRP A 268 -20.16 -9.57 -8.46
C TRP A 268 -20.19 -11.06 -8.08
N GLY A 269 -21.24 -11.50 -7.38
CA GLY A 269 -21.38 -12.90 -6.97
C GLY A 269 -21.59 -13.87 -8.10
N ALA A 270 -22.26 -13.44 -9.17
CA ALA A 270 -22.42 -14.21 -10.38
C ALA A 270 -21.09 -14.35 -11.15
N VAL A 271 -20.20 -13.35 -11.08
CA VAL A 271 -18.91 -13.34 -11.78
C VAL A 271 -17.79 -14.04 -11.00
N PHE A 272 -17.78 -13.94 -9.67
CA PHE A 272 -16.73 -14.48 -8.81
C PHE A 272 -17.27 -15.59 -7.88
N HIS A 273 -17.93 -15.22 -6.79
CA HIS A 273 -18.58 -16.18 -5.89
C HIS A 273 -19.67 -15.54 -5.00
N PRO A 274 -20.66 -16.33 -4.53
CA PRO A 274 -21.77 -15.83 -3.72
C PRO A 274 -21.33 -15.07 -2.45
N ARG A 275 -22.17 -14.14 -2.01
CA ARG A 275 -21.97 -13.36 -0.77
C ARG A 275 -21.97 -14.24 0.48
N GLN A 276 -21.21 -13.82 1.49
CA GLN A 276 -21.02 -14.45 2.81
C GLN A 276 -20.55 -15.91 2.72
N ARG A 277 -19.85 -16.22 1.62
CA ARG A 277 -19.20 -17.51 1.39
C ARG A 277 -17.72 -17.37 1.68
N LEU A 278 -17.22 -18.24 2.56
CA LEU A 278 -15.79 -18.45 2.72
C LEU A 278 -15.26 -19.15 1.47
N THR A 279 -14.15 -18.65 0.92
CA THR A 279 -13.39 -19.37 -0.11
C THR A 279 -12.20 -20.04 0.53
N GLU A 280 -11.90 -21.27 0.11
CA GLU A 280 -10.74 -22.02 0.56
C GLU A 280 -10.02 -22.55 -0.67
N ASN A 281 -8.73 -22.30 -0.74
CA ASN A 281 -7.85 -22.78 -1.79
C ASN A 281 -6.55 -23.28 -1.19
N GLU A 282 -5.76 -23.98 -2.00
CA GLU A 282 -4.49 -24.54 -1.58
C GLU A 282 -3.44 -24.33 -2.67
N VAL A 283 -2.25 -23.88 -2.27
CA VAL A 283 -1.10 -23.74 -3.17
C VAL A 283 0.16 -24.32 -2.54
N GLY A 284 0.63 -25.45 -3.05
CA GLY A 284 1.85 -26.10 -2.54
C GLY A 284 1.81 -26.39 -1.03
N GLY A 285 0.68 -26.86 -0.51
CA GLY A 285 0.51 -27.12 0.92
C GLY A 285 0.04 -25.92 1.75
N LEU A 286 0.15 -24.69 1.25
CA LEU A 286 -0.34 -23.47 1.92
C LEU A 286 -1.85 -23.34 1.74
N ARG A 287 -2.59 -23.22 2.85
CA ARG A 287 -4.04 -22.94 2.83
C ARG A 287 -4.28 -21.44 2.68
N LEU A 288 -5.13 -21.07 1.72
CA LEU A 288 -5.61 -19.70 1.52
C LEU A 288 -7.09 -19.64 1.86
N ILE A 289 -7.47 -18.76 2.80
CA ILE A 289 -8.87 -18.57 3.21
C ILE A 289 -9.30 -17.14 2.91
N GLY A 290 -10.30 -16.97 2.05
CA GLY A 290 -10.96 -15.69 1.79
C GLY A 290 -12.21 -15.54 2.65
N LEU A 291 -12.30 -14.43 3.40
CA LEU A 291 -13.45 -14.07 4.23
C LEU A 291 -14.23 -12.93 3.60
N ASP A 292 -15.52 -13.16 3.37
CA ASP A 292 -16.44 -12.08 3.00
C ASP A 292 -16.87 -11.33 4.27
N THR A 293 -16.35 -10.12 4.39
CA THR A 293 -16.59 -9.21 5.52
C THR A 293 -17.67 -8.16 5.22
N THR A 294 -18.39 -8.28 4.10
CA THR A 294 -19.31 -7.23 3.61
C THR A 294 -20.61 -7.13 4.40
N ARG A 295 -21.00 -5.89 4.69
CA ARG A 295 -22.38 -5.53 5.01
C ARG A 295 -23.13 -5.17 3.74
N LEU A 296 -24.46 -5.30 3.77
CA LEU A 296 -25.30 -4.80 2.69
C LEU A 296 -25.40 -3.26 2.68
N ARG A 297 -25.06 -2.62 3.79
CA ARG A 297 -25.11 -1.16 3.95
C ARG A 297 -23.97 -0.68 4.85
N GLY A 298 -23.44 0.49 4.50
CA GLY A 298 -22.33 1.13 5.19
C GLY A 298 -20.98 0.54 4.78
N SER A 299 -19.92 1.22 5.20
CA SER A 299 -18.53 0.85 4.87
C SER A 299 -17.87 -0.03 5.93
N GLY A 300 -18.57 -0.40 7.01
CA GLY A 300 -18.00 -1.26 8.05
C GLY A 300 -18.18 -2.74 7.75
N GLY A 301 -17.38 -3.59 8.40
CA GLY A 301 -17.40 -5.03 8.15
C GLY A 301 -18.27 -5.82 9.12
N THR A 302 -18.71 -7.02 8.71
CA THR A 302 -19.23 -8.08 9.58
C THR A 302 -19.08 -9.46 8.93
N ILE A 303 -19.13 -10.55 9.70
CA ILE A 303 -19.13 -11.92 9.18
C ILE A 303 -20.29 -12.66 9.84
N VAL A 304 -21.14 -13.30 9.04
CA VAL A 304 -22.30 -14.04 9.55
C VAL A 304 -21.89 -15.30 10.32
N GLY A 305 -22.75 -15.71 11.26
CA GLY A 305 -22.54 -16.89 12.10
C GLY A 305 -22.13 -18.16 11.35
N PRO A 306 -22.81 -18.53 10.24
CA PRO A 306 -22.44 -19.71 9.45
C PRO A 306 -21.00 -19.64 8.89
N GLN A 307 -20.57 -18.49 8.39
CA GLN A 307 -19.21 -18.33 7.84
C GLN A 307 -18.15 -18.40 8.95
N LEU A 308 -18.43 -17.82 10.13
CA LEU A 308 -17.54 -17.95 11.31
C LEU A 308 -17.45 -19.39 11.82
N ALA A 309 -18.58 -20.11 11.86
CA ALA A 309 -18.60 -21.51 12.25
C ALA A 309 -17.77 -22.34 11.25
N HIS A 310 -17.96 -22.09 9.95
CA HIS A 310 -17.18 -22.76 8.92
C HIS A 310 -15.68 -22.47 9.04
N LEU A 311 -15.28 -21.22 9.25
CA LEU A 311 -13.88 -20.85 9.50
C LEU A 311 -13.29 -21.65 10.68
N ARG A 312 -14.00 -21.67 11.81
CA ARG A 312 -13.58 -22.42 13.01
C ARG A 312 -13.42 -23.91 12.68
N ASP A 313 -14.39 -24.50 11.99
CA ASP A 313 -14.38 -25.93 11.70
C ASP A 313 -13.24 -26.30 10.73
N ARG A 314 -12.94 -25.46 9.73
CA ARG A 314 -11.81 -25.64 8.81
C ARG A 314 -10.46 -25.52 9.51
N LEU A 315 -10.30 -24.52 10.38
CA LEU A 315 -9.07 -24.33 11.14
C LEU A 315 -8.87 -25.44 12.19
N ALA A 316 -9.93 -25.91 12.85
CA ALA A 316 -9.82 -26.98 13.85
C ALA A 316 -9.52 -28.35 13.24
N ALA A 317 -9.94 -28.60 12.00
CA ALA A 317 -9.68 -29.87 11.32
C ALA A 317 -8.19 -30.12 11.04
N ASP A 318 -7.41 -29.04 10.90
CA ASP A 318 -5.99 -29.10 10.56
C ASP A 318 -5.32 -27.77 11.01
N PRO A 319 -5.05 -27.66 12.32
CA PRO A 319 -4.73 -26.41 12.99
C PRO A 319 -3.29 -25.95 12.76
N ASP A 320 -2.37 -26.86 12.44
CA ASP A 320 -0.95 -26.59 12.25
C ASP A 320 -0.60 -26.20 10.81
N ARG A 321 -1.51 -26.44 9.87
CA ARG A 321 -1.28 -26.13 8.45
C ARG A 321 -1.04 -24.64 8.24
N PRO A 322 0.09 -24.26 7.58
CA PRO A 322 0.33 -22.89 7.19
C PRO A 322 -0.89 -22.31 6.48
N THR A 323 -1.44 -21.23 7.04
CA THR A 323 -2.69 -20.64 6.57
C THR A 323 -2.53 -19.12 6.48
N LEU A 324 -2.79 -18.59 5.28
CA LEU A 324 -2.96 -17.16 5.04
C LEU A 324 -4.47 -16.89 4.92
N VAL A 325 -4.97 -16.00 5.76
CA VAL A 325 -6.35 -15.51 5.68
C VAL A 325 -6.35 -14.14 5.03
N PHE A 326 -7.35 -13.86 4.21
CA PHE A 326 -7.54 -12.53 3.65
C PHE A 326 -9.01 -12.14 3.68
N GLY A 327 -9.25 -10.85 3.89
CA GLY A 327 -10.58 -10.27 3.95
C GLY A 327 -10.47 -8.77 3.81
N HIS A 328 -11.55 -8.10 3.43
CA HIS A 328 -11.43 -6.69 3.11
C HIS A 328 -11.23 -5.76 4.31
N HIS A 329 -12.06 -5.90 5.36
CA HIS A 329 -12.01 -4.99 6.51
C HIS A 329 -10.98 -5.44 7.55
N PRO A 330 -10.16 -4.52 8.11
CA PRO A 330 -9.25 -4.83 9.20
C PRO A 330 -9.97 -5.41 10.42
N VAL A 331 -9.30 -6.35 11.09
CA VAL A 331 -9.89 -7.13 12.20
C VAL A 331 -9.30 -6.84 13.57
N THR A 332 -8.56 -5.72 13.71
CA THR A 332 -7.92 -5.34 14.98
C THR A 332 -8.48 -4.05 15.56
N SER A 333 -8.55 -3.98 16.89
CA SER A 333 -8.85 -2.75 17.63
C SER A 333 -7.82 -1.65 17.34
N SER A 334 -6.56 -2.03 17.05
CA SER A 334 -5.50 -1.09 16.71
C SER A 334 -5.80 -0.32 15.42
N ALA A 335 -6.42 -0.98 14.43
CA ALA A 335 -6.90 -0.35 13.21
C ALA A 335 -8.14 0.52 13.49
N ALA A 336 -9.08 0.01 14.31
CA ALA A 336 -10.29 0.74 14.71
C ALA A 336 -10.01 2.11 15.35
N VAL A 337 -8.95 2.20 16.17
CA VAL A 337 -8.59 3.45 16.86
C VAL A 337 -7.68 4.37 16.05
N SER A 338 -6.88 3.82 15.13
CA SER A 338 -5.93 4.59 14.33
C SER A 338 -6.53 5.13 13.04
N ASN A 339 -7.56 4.48 12.49
CA ASN A 339 -8.19 4.90 11.25
C ASN A 339 -9.09 6.14 11.47
N PRO A 340 -9.04 7.15 10.59
CA PRO A 340 -9.90 8.33 10.69
C PRO A 340 -11.40 8.02 10.79
N GLY A 341 -11.90 7.05 10.01
CA GLY A 341 -13.29 6.56 10.01
C GLY A 341 -13.73 5.90 11.32
N GLY A 342 -12.78 5.54 12.19
CA GLY A 342 -13.04 5.01 13.52
C GLY A 342 -13.59 3.57 13.53
N PRO A 343 -14.11 3.11 14.68
CA PRO A 343 -14.50 1.70 14.85
C PRO A 343 -15.64 1.22 13.94
N GLY A 344 -16.46 2.13 13.42
CA GLY A 344 -17.52 1.80 12.47
C GLY A 344 -17.03 1.52 11.04
N PHE A 345 -15.76 1.84 10.76
CA PHE A 345 -15.09 1.70 9.46
C PHE A 345 -14.22 0.43 9.38
N VAL A 346 -14.30 -0.47 10.35
CA VAL A 346 -13.54 -1.74 10.33
C VAL A 346 -14.48 -2.90 10.64
N LEU A 347 -13.94 -4.11 10.77
CA LEU A 347 -14.75 -5.25 11.19
C LEU A 347 -15.33 -5.00 12.59
N ASP A 348 -16.62 -5.31 12.79
CA ASP A 348 -17.23 -5.11 14.10
C ASP A 348 -16.53 -5.90 15.20
N ARG A 349 -16.49 -5.31 16.40
CA ARG A 349 -15.75 -5.87 17.54
C ARG A 349 -16.17 -7.29 17.91
N ALA A 350 -17.47 -7.61 17.81
CA ALA A 350 -17.97 -8.92 18.21
C ALA A 350 -17.50 -10.00 17.24
N THR A 351 -17.55 -9.72 15.94
CA THR A 351 -17.04 -10.60 14.89
C THR A 351 -15.52 -10.70 14.93
N ALA A 352 -14.80 -9.59 15.07
CA ALA A 352 -13.34 -9.57 15.20
C ALA A 352 -12.87 -10.45 16.36
N ALA A 353 -13.52 -10.36 17.53
CA ALA A 353 -13.21 -11.22 18.67
C ALA A 353 -13.40 -12.72 18.38
N ARG A 354 -14.39 -13.09 17.56
CA ARG A 354 -14.64 -14.48 17.15
C ARG A 354 -13.59 -14.98 16.15
N VAL A 355 -13.12 -14.13 15.23
CA VAL A 355 -12.00 -14.45 14.34
C VAL A 355 -10.72 -14.68 15.16
N HIS A 356 -10.40 -13.78 16.09
CA HIS A 356 -9.27 -13.95 17.00
C HIS A 356 -9.37 -15.23 17.85
N ALA A 357 -10.57 -15.58 18.32
CA ALA A 357 -10.79 -16.82 19.05
C ALA A 357 -10.56 -18.07 18.19
N ALA A 358 -10.90 -18.03 16.90
CA ALA A 358 -10.60 -19.11 15.98
C ALA A 358 -9.08 -19.26 15.75
N TYR A 359 -8.36 -18.14 15.55
CA TYR A 359 -6.91 -18.16 15.33
C TYR A 359 -6.12 -18.65 16.53
N ARG A 360 -6.60 -18.40 17.76
CA ARG A 360 -5.95 -18.90 18.98
C ARG A 360 -5.77 -20.42 19.01
N ASN A 361 -6.66 -21.16 18.36
CA ASN A 361 -6.63 -22.62 18.32
C ASN A 361 -6.05 -23.15 16.99
N ALA A 362 -5.44 -22.28 16.18
CA ALA A 362 -4.95 -22.60 14.85
C ALA A 362 -3.57 -21.96 14.63
N PRO A 363 -2.51 -22.53 15.26
CA PRO A 363 -1.15 -21.99 15.18
C PRO A 363 -0.56 -22.03 13.77
N GLY A 364 -1.20 -22.65 12.79
CA GLY A 364 -0.83 -22.57 11.37
C GLY A 364 -1.22 -21.24 10.72
N VAL A 365 -2.18 -20.49 11.27
CA VAL A 365 -2.51 -19.14 10.78
C VAL A 365 -1.35 -18.21 11.11
N PHE A 366 -0.76 -17.59 10.08
CA PHE A 366 0.40 -16.72 10.25
C PHE A 366 0.17 -15.28 9.76
N LEU A 367 -0.75 -15.08 8.82
CA LEU A 367 -1.03 -13.78 8.23
C LEU A 367 -2.54 -13.61 7.97
N HIS A 368 -3.04 -12.42 8.31
CA HIS A 368 -4.33 -11.90 7.88
C HIS A 368 -4.11 -10.63 7.04
N HIS A 369 -4.28 -10.75 5.72
CA HIS A 369 -4.18 -9.64 4.76
C HIS A 369 -5.52 -8.92 4.62
N CYS A 370 -5.51 -7.59 4.65
CA CYS A 370 -6.69 -6.77 4.38
C CYS A 370 -6.40 -5.47 3.62
N GLY A 371 -7.47 -4.89 3.07
CA GLY A 371 -7.47 -3.60 2.36
C GLY A 371 -8.29 -2.55 3.08
N HIS A 372 -9.24 -1.92 2.37
CA HIS A 372 -10.31 -1.04 2.85
C HIS A 372 -9.87 0.34 3.34
N THR A 373 -8.71 0.39 3.97
CA THR A 373 -8.20 1.60 4.64
C THR A 373 -7.26 2.40 3.75
N HIS A 374 -6.91 1.88 2.57
CA HIS A 374 -6.01 2.51 1.61
C HIS A 374 -4.65 2.87 2.21
N ARG A 375 -4.15 2.09 3.18
CA ARG A 375 -2.86 2.35 3.84
C ARG A 375 -2.04 1.08 4.04
N ASN A 376 -0.73 1.26 4.10
CA ASN A 376 0.18 0.23 4.59
C ASN A 376 0.24 0.28 6.12
N ARG A 377 -0.09 -0.83 6.78
CA ARG A 377 -0.01 -0.92 8.25
C ARG A 377 0.26 -2.34 8.73
N LEU A 378 1.22 -2.47 9.63
CA LEU A 378 1.37 -3.64 10.47
C LEU A 378 0.49 -3.47 11.73
N GLY A 379 -0.67 -4.13 11.70
CA GLY A 379 -1.66 -4.15 12.77
C GLY A 379 -1.20 -4.96 13.98
N ARG A 380 -1.61 -4.53 15.17
CA ARG A 380 -1.33 -5.27 16.41
C ARG A 380 -2.48 -6.23 16.69
N PRO A 381 -2.20 -7.51 16.99
CA PRO A 381 -3.21 -8.44 17.47
C PRO A 381 -3.92 -7.93 18.73
N ASP A 382 -5.22 -8.18 18.83
CA ASP A 382 -6.04 -7.88 20.01
C ASP A 382 -5.88 -8.91 21.14
N SER A 383 -5.17 -10.00 20.86
CA SER A 383 -4.90 -11.11 21.80
C SER A 383 -3.52 -11.69 21.55
N ASP A 384 -3.03 -12.50 22.47
CA ASP A 384 -1.77 -13.24 22.32
C ASP A 384 -1.92 -14.36 21.28
N ILE A 385 -1.79 -14.00 20.01
CA ILE A 385 -1.79 -14.90 18.85
C ILE A 385 -0.64 -14.48 17.94
N ASP A 386 0.08 -15.46 17.41
CA ASP A 386 1.19 -15.24 16.49
C ASP A 386 0.69 -15.12 15.04
N VAL A 387 -0.13 -14.09 14.80
CA VAL A 387 -0.71 -13.75 13.50
C VAL A 387 -0.34 -12.32 13.16
N GLU A 388 0.27 -12.13 11.99
CA GLU A 388 0.49 -10.81 11.43
C GLU A 388 -0.81 -10.26 10.82
N PHE A 389 -1.22 -9.06 11.20
CA PHE A 389 -2.37 -8.37 10.59
C PHE A 389 -1.84 -7.28 9.66
N LEU A 390 -1.96 -7.48 8.35
CA LEU A 390 -1.32 -6.62 7.37
C LEU A 390 -2.38 -5.88 6.55
N GLU A 391 -2.45 -4.56 6.74
CA GLU A 391 -3.19 -3.66 5.85
C GLU A 391 -2.25 -3.30 4.68
N VAL A 392 -2.68 -3.53 3.44
CA VAL A 392 -1.94 -3.14 2.24
C VAL A 392 -2.61 -1.94 1.61
N ALA A 393 -1.83 -0.94 1.19
CA ALA A 393 -2.37 0.25 0.56
C ALA A 393 -3.10 -0.06 -0.75
N ALA A 394 -4.04 0.82 -1.10
CA ALA A 394 -4.85 0.67 -2.29
C ALA A 394 -4.01 0.64 -3.57
N ALA A 395 -4.43 -0.21 -4.51
CA ALA A 395 -3.80 -0.25 -5.83
C ALA A 395 -4.15 0.99 -6.65
N LYS A 396 -5.40 1.46 -6.58
CA LYS A 396 -5.94 2.51 -7.46
C LYS A 396 -5.31 3.89 -7.29
N GLU A 397 -4.73 4.21 -6.14
CA GLU A 397 -4.31 5.57 -5.80
C GLU A 397 -3.14 5.57 -4.83
N TYR A 398 -2.53 6.73 -4.57
CA TYR A 398 -1.32 6.85 -3.77
C TYR A 398 -1.40 6.04 -2.45
N PRO A 399 -0.34 5.28 -2.10
CA PRO A 399 0.93 5.14 -2.81
C PRO A 399 0.86 4.42 -4.16
N GLY A 400 -0.19 3.66 -4.44
CA GLY A 400 -0.46 3.02 -5.73
C GLY A 400 0.47 1.85 -5.97
N GLY A 401 0.08 0.66 -5.49
CA GLY A 401 1.00 -0.46 -5.40
C GLY A 401 0.40 -1.74 -4.84
N TYR A 402 1.29 -2.63 -4.42
CA TYR A 402 1.01 -3.96 -3.89
C TYR A 402 2.13 -4.39 -2.95
N MET A 403 1.90 -5.43 -2.14
CA MET A 403 2.99 -6.08 -1.38
C MET A 403 3.35 -7.42 -2.00
N LEU A 404 4.63 -7.79 -1.93
CA LEU A 404 5.08 -9.15 -2.15
C LEU A 404 5.39 -9.79 -0.80
N LEU A 405 4.86 -11.00 -0.60
CA LEU A 405 5.15 -11.91 0.49
C LEU A 405 5.96 -13.07 -0.09
N ARG A 406 7.28 -13.02 0.11
CA ARG A 406 8.20 -14.08 -0.32
C ARG A 406 8.34 -15.10 0.80
N VAL A 407 7.81 -16.30 0.59
CA VAL A 407 7.81 -17.39 1.57
C VAL A 407 9.02 -18.28 1.32
N TYR A 408 9.82 -18.46 2.35
CA TYR A 408 11.00 -19.31 2.41
C TYR A 408 10.75 -20.45 3.40
N GLU A 409 11.57 -21.51 3.37
CA GLU A 409 11.47 -22.61 4.34
C GLU A 409 11.54 -22.13 5.80
N GLY A 410 12.32 -21.08 6.09
CA GLY A 410 12.51 -20.53 7.43
C GLY A 410 11.74 -19.25 7.77
N GLY A 411 10.80 -18.81 6.92
CA GLY A 411 9.94 -17.67 7.23
C GLY A 411 9.42 -16.94 6.00
N TYR A 412 9.10 -15.66 6.12
CA TYR A 412 8.72 -14.84 4.98
C TYR A 412 9.30 -13.43 5.06
N MET A 413 9.46 -12.80 3.88
CA MET A 413 9.81 -11.39 3.73
C MET A 413 8.63 -10.66 3.08
N VAL A 414 8.26 -9.50 3.63
CA VAL A 414 7.23 -8.61 3.11
C VAL A 414 7.88 -7.36 2.54
N ASN A 415 7.46 -6.97 1.34
CA ASN A 415 7.93 -5.76 0.67
C ASN A 415 6.81 -5.07 -0.09
N PHE A 416 6.55 -3.80 0.21
CA PHE A 416 5.65 -2.97 -0.59
C PHE A 416 6.36 -2.41 -1.82
N TYR A 417 5.69 -2.43 -2.96
CA TYR A 417 6.13 -1.88 -4.23
C TYR A 417 5.10 -0.91 -4.76
N LYS A 418 5.55 0.24 -5.28
CA LYS A 418 4.71 1.12 -6.12
C LYS A 418 4.77 0.62 -7.56
N THR A 419 3.65 0.72 -8.28
CA THR A 419 3.60 0.44 -9.72
C THR A 419 4.51 1.40 -10.49
N ARG A 420 5.25 0.89 -11.49
CA ARG A 420 6.37 1.65 -12.08
C ARG A 420 6.13 2.27 -13.46
N THR A 421 5.02 1.98 -14.13
CA THR A 421 4.72 2.63 -15.43
C THR A 421 4.63 4.15 -15.26
N GLU A 422 5.02 4.93 -16.28
CA GLU A 422 5.00 6.39 -16.18
C GLU A 422 3.61 6.92 -15.84
N ALA A 423 2.57 6.39 -16.50
CA ALA A 423 1.20 6.80 -16.27
C ALA A 423 0.74 6.52 -14.83
N ALA A 424 1.09 5.34 -14.28
CA ALA A 424 0.78 5.00 -12.89
C ALA A 424 1.55 5.89 -11.90
N ARG A 425 2.83 6.20 -12.17
CA ARG A 425 3.64 7.12 -11.35
C ARG A 425 3.08 8.55 -11.36
N ARG A 426 2.62 9.02 -12.53
CA ARG A 426 1.93 10.31 -12.68
C ARG A 426 0.64 10.33 -11.87
N TRP A 427 -0.17 9.28 -11.98
CA TRP A 427 -1.43 9.17 -11.25
C TRP A 427 -1.23 9.10 -9.74
N SER A 428 -0.36 8.21 -9.25
CA SER A 428 0.03 8.13 -7.83
C SER A 428 0.57 9.47 -7.32
N THR A 429 1.37 10.19 -8.11
CA THR A 429 1.84 11.54 -7.72
C THR A 429 0.70 12.57 -7.64
N ARG A 430 -0.31 12.46 -8.52
CA ARG A 430 -1.50 13.31 -8.49
C ARG A 430 -2.34 13.02 -7.24
N THR A 431 -2.65 11.75 -6.99
CA THR A 431 -3.48 11.31 -5.84
C THR A 431 -2.76 11.46 -4.50
N ARG A 432 -1.44 11.55 -4.48
CA ARG A 432 -0.68 11.99 -3.30
C ARG A 432 -1.18 13.32 -2.70
N ARG A 433 -1.81 14.18 -3.52
CA ARG A 433 -2.34 15.48 -3.11
C ARG A 433 -3.74 15.41 -2.48
N GLN A 434 -4.35 14.23 -2.41
CA GLN A 434 -5.61 14.02 -1.70
C GLN A 434 -5.53 14.54 -0.27
N TYR A 435 -6.69 14.93 0.25
CA TYR A 435 -6.82 15.46 1.61
C TYR A 435 -5.85 16.62 1.86
N PHE A 436 -5.75 17.54 0.89
CA PHE A 436 -4.87 18.71 0.93
C PHE A 436 -3.37 18.37 1.06
N GLY A 437 -2.95 17.21 0.53
CA GLY A 437 -1.58 16.73 0.59
C GLY A 437 -1.22 15.98 1.87
N LEU A 438 -2.22 15.65 2.70
CA LEU A 438 -2.04 14.87 3.93
C LEU A 438 -2.17 13.36 3.71
N HIS A 439 -2.54 12.91 2.51
CA HIS A 439 -2.69 11.49 2.20
C HIS A 439 -1.45 10.64 2.53
N PRO A 440 -0.20 11.09 2.32
CA PRO A 440 0.99 10.33 2.72
C PRO A 440 1.02 9.95 4.20
N ASP A 441 0.54 10.83 5.09
CA ASP A 441 0.54 10.58 6.54
C ASP A 441 -0.44 9.49 6.96
N HIS A 442 -1.42 9.20 6.10
CA HIS A 442 -2.36 8.11 6.28
C HIS A 442 -1.91 6.84 5.54
N ALA A 443 -1.58 6.96 4.26
CA ALA A 443 -1.47 5.83 3.34
C ALA A 443 -0.09 5.15 3.29
N LEU A 444 1.02 5.89 3.44
CA LEU A 444 2.34 5.34 3.14
C LEU A 444 2.83 4.31 4.17
N GLY A 445 2.47 4.48 5.45
CA GLY A 445 2.97 3.66 6.56
C GLY A 445 4.44 3.93 6.92
N ALA A 446 4.94 3.34 8.00
CA ALA A 446 6.37 3.36 8.31
C ALA A 446 7.16 2.42 7.38
N CYS A 447 8.49 2.58 7.28
CA CYS A 447 9.32 1.65 6.48
C CYS A 447 9.12 0.18 6.92
N ALA A 448 9.02 -0.08 8.23
CA ALA A 448 8.75 -1.40 8.77
C ALA A 448 7.29 -1.88 8.65
N ASP A 449 6.33 -0.98 8.33
CA ASP A 449 4.97 -1.42 7.93
C ASP A 449 4.98 -1.95 6.48
N ARG A 450 6.02 -1.62 5.70
CA ARG A 450 6.17 -1.95 4.28
C ARG A 450 7.22 -3.02 4.00
N ASN A 451 8.24 -3.13 4.85
CA ASN A 451 9.45 -3.90 4.60
C ASN A 451 9.91 -4.57 5.90
N HIS A 452 9.72 -5.88 6.00
CA HIS A 452 10.08 -6.64 7.20
C HIS A 452 10.22 -8.13 6.91
N VAL A 453 10.75 -8.86 7.89
CA VAL A 453 10.98 -10.30 7.84
C VAL A 453 10.41 -10.94 9.10
N VAL A 454 9.79 -12.10 8.93
CA VAL A 454 9.26 -12.92 10.02
C VAL A 454 9.83 -14.33 9.88
N LEU A 455 10.36 -14.87 10.98
CA LEU A 455 10.89 -16.23 11.02
C LEU A 455 9.77 -17.19 11.42
N ARG A 456 9.61 -18.28 10.65
CA ARG A 456 8.61 -19.32 10.90
C ARG A 456 8.94 -20.56 10.09
N ASP A 457 8.63 -21.74 10.60
CA ASP A 457 8.89 -22.98 9.88
C ASP A 457 7.82 -23.21 8.80
N PHE A 458 8.25 -23.18 7.54
CA PHE A 458 7.47 -23.54 6.36
C PHE A 458 8.14 -24.65 5.55
N SER A 459 9.07 -25.40 6.15
CA SER A 459 9.80 -26.48 5.46
C SER A 459 8.89 -27.60 4.91
N GLY A 460 7.66 -27.70 5.41
CA GLY A 460 6.63 -28.60 4.90
C GLY A 460 5.86 -28.11 3.66
N LEU A 461 6.08 -26.86 3.22
CA LEU A 461 5.45 -26.33 2.00
C LEU A 461 6.23 -26.75 0.74
N ALA A 462 5.49 -27.02 -0.33
CA ALA A 462 6.07 -27.30 -1.64
C ALA A 462 6.41 -26.00 -2.39
N PRO A 463 7.53 -25.96 -3.12
CA PRO A 463 7.85 -24.83 -3.98
C PRO A 463 6.81 -24.64 -5.09
N ALA A 464 6.76 -23.43 -5.67
CA ALA A 464 5.83 -23.02 -6.72
C ALA A 464 5.92 -23.84 -8.01
#